data_AF-A0A963PU30-F1
#
_entry.id   AF-A0A963PU30-F1
#
_cell.length_a   1.000
_cell.length_b   1.000
_cell.length_c   1.000
_cell.angle_alpha   90.00
_cell.angle_beta   90.00
_cell.angle_gamma   90.00
#
_symmetry.space_group_name_H-M   'P 1'
#
loop_
_entity.id
_entity.type
_entity.pdbx_description
1 polymer ?
#
loop_
_entity_poly.entity_id
_entity_poly.type
_entity_poly.pdbx_seq_one_letter_code
_entity_poly.pdbx_strand_id
1 'polypeptide(L)'
;MMRPKGRPRGRRPGLHPLLSGLMCLWLAACGSPPHAPTSATPLPAGAAIEVQRTPAGRTVYALLPPEARDAAREGAAEARAHVGFALADTQRCLGSMPHRMETVFADRLVVVDGPRRQAFAPDPMGPGIGAVLVEPGRDGVMVQPMVGASALSYQLQQAAFEHWGAPACRQQR
;
A
#
# COMPACT_ATOMS: atom_id res chain seq x y z
N MET A 1 -14.61 41.19 32.58
CA MET A 1 -15.46 40.36 33.46
C MET A 1 -14.72 39.07 33.81
N MET A 2 -14.79 38.67 35.08
CA MET A 2 -13.90 37.74 35.77
C MET A 2 -14.57 36.38 36.06
N ARG A 3 -13.73 35.32 36.07
CA ARG A 3 -13.81 33.98 36.76
C ARG A 3 -14.78 32.91 36.21
N PRO A 4 -14.58 31.59 36.52
CA PRO A 4 -13.49 30.87 37.24
C PRO A 4 -12.85 29.74 36.37
N LYS A 5 -11.70 29.09 36.57
CA LYS A 5 -10.85 28.57 37.67
C LYS A 5 -11.39 27.36 38.49
N GLY A 6 -10.88 26.16 38.19
CA GLY A 6 -10.90 24.94 39.03
C GLY A 6 -11.55 23.73 38.33
N ARG A 7 -11.18 22.46 38.49
CA ARG A 7 -10.24 21.69 39.37
C ARG A 7 -9.92 20.35 38.63
N PRO A 8 -9.55 19.23 39.30
CA PRO A 8 -8.21 18.88 39.77
C PRO A 8 -7.62 17.63 39.07
N ARG A 9 -6.31 17.49 39.21
CA ARG A 9 -5.51 16.31 38.83
C ARG A 9 -5.88 15.09 39.70
N GLY A 10 -6.30 14.00 39.08
CA GLY A 10 -6.37 12.67 39.68
C GLY A 10 -5.14 11.85 39.33
N ARG A 11 -4.16 11.80 40.25
CA ARG A 11 -3.10 10.78 40.24
C ARG A 11 -3.69 9.46 40.76
N ARG A 12 -3.46 8.36 40.07
CA ARG A 12 -3.47 7.02 40.68
C ARG A 12 -2.16 6.30 40.33
N PRO A 13 -1.29 6.02 41.31
CA PRO A 13 -0.19 5.09 41.16
C PRO A 13 -0.72 3.67 41.40
N GLY A 14 -0.57 2.81 40.40
CA GLY A 14 -0.81 1.37 40.52
C GLY A 14 0.47 0.64 40.19
N LEU A 15 1.36 0.50 41.18
CA LEU A 15 2.40 -0.53 41.18
C LEU A 15 1.71 -1.87 41.42
N HIS A 16 1.94 -2.86 40.56
CA HIS A 16 1.81 -4.27 40.92
C HIS A 16 2.79 -5.14 40.11
N PRO A 17 3.17 -6.30 40.66
CA PRO A 17 4.55 -6.71 40.76
C PRO A 17 4.98 -7.76 39.73
N LEU A 18 6.30 -7.88 39.65
CA LEU A 18 7.09 -9.04 39.24
C LEU A 18 6.40 -10.37 39.56
N LEU A 19 6.22 -11.20 38.54
CA LEU A 19 6.10 -12.64 38.70
C LEU A 19 6.95 -13.33 37.63
N SER A 20 8.17 -13.62 38.07
CA SER A 20 9.03 -14.68 37.55
C SER A 20 8.22 -15.97 37.40
N GLY A 21 8.24 -16.55 36.21
CA GLY A 21 7.53 -17.78 35.91
C GLY A 21 8.19 -18.56 34.79
N LEU A 22 9.09 -19.46 35.19
CA LEU A 22 9.39 -20.75 34.57
C LEU A 22 9.87 -20.78 33.11
N MET A 23 11.20 -20.92 32.96
CA MET A 23 11.83 -21.63 31.85
C MET A 23 11.24 -23.03 31.72
N CYS A 24 10.52 -23.30 30.63
CA CYS A 24 10.38 -24.64 30.09
C CYS A 24 11.27 -24.75 28.85
N LEU A 25 12.44 -25.37 29.01
CA LEU A 25 13.21 -25.93 27.90
C LEU A 25 12.36 -27.03 27.25
N TRP A 26 11.86 -26.79 26.04
CA TRP A 26 11.44 -27.85 25.12
C TRP A 26 12.49 -27.96 24.02
N LEU A 27 13.42 -28.89 24.22
CA LEU A 27 14.27 -29.45 23.17
C LEU A 27 13.41 -30.35 22.28
N ALA A 28 12.71 -29.76 21.30
CA ALA A 28 12.12 -30.51 20.20
C ALA A 28 13.10 -30.47 19.03
N ALA A 29 13.84 -31.57 18.85
CA ALA A 29 14.69 -31.81 17.70
C ALA A 29 13.82 -32.00 16.44
N CYS A 30 13.58 -30.92 15.69
CA CYS A 30 13.08 -30.99 14.33
C CYS A 30 14.25 -31.28 13.40
N GLY A 31 14.42 -32.54 13.00
CA GLY A 31 15.30 -32.91 11.90
C GLY A 31 14.78 -32.28 10.61
N SER A 32 15.51 -31.30 10.08
CA SER A 32 15.21 -30.72 8.77
C SER A 32 15.51 -31.76 7.69
N PRO A 33 14.56 -32.11 6.82
CA PRO A 33 14.88 -32.92 5.65
C PRO A 33 15.86 -32.16 4.74
N PRO A 34 16.78 -32.86 4.06
CA PRO A 34 17.69 -32.25 3.11
C PRO A 34 16.87 -31.57 2.02
N HIS A 35 16.99 -30.24 1.95
CA HIS A 35 16.41 -29.47 0.86
C HIS A 35 17.16 -29.85 -0.40
N ALA A 36 16.52 -30.63 -1.27
CA ALA A 36 16.98 -30.78 -2.64
C ALA A 36 17.08 -29.36 -3.23
N PRO A 37 18.17 -29.02 -3.95
CA PRO A 37 18.28 -27.72 -4.58
C PRO A 37 17.13 -27.60 -5.59
N THR A 38 16.14 -26.78 -5.25
CA THR A 38 15.08 -26.37 -6.15
C THR A 38 15.77 -25.81 -7.38
N SER A 39 15.77 -26.59 -8.45
CA SER A 39 16.23 -26.12 -9.75
C SER A 39 15.30 -24.97 -10.11
N ALA A 40 15.85 -23.75 -10.09
CA ALA A 40 15.12 -22.57 -10.49
C ALA A 40 14.78 -22.75 -11.97
N THR A 41 13.54 -23.16 -12.25
CA THR A 41 13.02 -23.20 -13.61
C THR A 41 13.17 -21.78 -14.18
N PRO A 42 13.95 -21.58 -15.26
CA PRO A 42 14.05 -20.27 -15.87
C PRO A 42 12.65 -19.82 -16.28
N LEU A 43 12.23 -18.67 -15.76
CA LEU A 43 10.97 -18.05 -16.13
C LEU A 43 10.96 -17.84 -17.66
N PRO A 44 9.87 -18.21 -18.35
CA PRO A 44 9.79 -18.00 -19.79
C PRO A 44 9.99 -16.50 -20.08
N ALA A 45 10.78 -16.19 -21.11
CA ALA A 45 10.90 -14.83 -21.61
C ALA A 45 9.50 -14.31 -21.96
N GLY A 46 9.03 -13.28 -21.25
CA GLY A 46 7.66 -12.76 -21.35
C GLY A 46 6.72 -13.12 -20.19
N ALA A 47 7.20 -13.77 -19.13
CA ALA A 47 6.43 -13.91 -17.89
C ALA A 47 6.21 -12.53 -17.26
N ALA A 48 4.96 -12.18 -16.98
CA ALA A 48 4.58 -10.97 -16.27
C ALA A 48 5.35 -10.88 -14.94
N ILE A 49 5.99 -9.75 -14.68
CA ILE A 49 6.64 -9.45 -13.41
C ILE A 49 5.54 -9.24 -12.37
N GLU A 50 5.35 -10.25 -11.52
CA GLU A 50 4.41 -10.21 -10.40
C GLU A 50 5.14 -9.80 -9.12
N VAL A 51 4.56 -8.84 -8.39
CA VAL A 51 5.07 -8.42 -7.08
C VAL A 51 4.02 -8.68 -6.01
N GLN A 52 4.42 -9.31 -4.91
CA GLN A 52 3.57 -9.54 -3.74
C GLN A 52 3.78 -8.48 -2.66
N ARG A 53 2.68 -8.04 -2.04
CA ARG A 53 2.68 -7.05 -0.94
C ARG A 53 1.68 -7.44 0.14
N THR A 54 2.02 -7.16 1.40
CA THR A 54 1.12 -7.32 2.54
C THR A 54 0.90 -5.96 3.19
N PRO A 55 -0.33 -5.42 3.18
CA PRO A 55 -0.60 -4.10 3.72
C PRO A 55 -0.65 -4.16 5.25
N ALA A 56 0.06 -3.25 5.91
CA ALA A 56 -0.01 -3.08 7.37
C ALA A 56 -1.11 -2.08 7.79
N GLY A 57 -1.79 -1.46 6.83
CA GLY A 57 -2.78 -0.40 6.99
C GLY A 57 -3.20 0.14 5.63
N ARG A 58 -3.85 1.31 5.60
CA ARG A 58 -4.22 1.98 4.35
C ARG A 58 -2.98 2.25 3.51
N THR A 59 -2.95 1.70 2.30
CA THR A 59 -1.81 1.81 1.41
C THR A 59 -2.26 2.11 -0.01
N VAL A 60 -1.59 3.07 -0.66
CA VAL A 60 -1.66 3.27 -2.11
C VAL A 60 -0.46 2.59 -2.73
N TYR A 61 -0.68 1.62 -3.61
CA TYR A 61 0.35 1.08 -4.49
C TYR A 61 0.19 1.67 -5.88
N ALA A 62 1.01 2.65 -6.23
CA ALA A 62 1.15 3.08 -7.61
C ALA A 62 1.82 1.97 -8.42
N LEU A 63 1.18 1.54 -9.50
CA LEU A 63 1.65 0.46 -10.36
C LEU A 63 2.06 1.04 -11.71
N LEU A 64 3.35 0.88 -12.03
CA LEU A 64 3.95 1.23 -13.31
C LEU A 64 4.56 0.00 -13.97
N PRO A 65 4.66 -0.01 -15.30
CA PRO A 65 5.30 -1.11 -15.99
C PRO A 65 6.82 -1.11 -15.66
N PRO A 66 7.47 -2.29 -15.67
CA PRO A 66 8.89 -2.43 -15.30
C PRO A 66 9.84 -1.45 -16.00
N GLU A 67 9.64 -1.19 -17.29
CA GLU A 67 10.45 -0.24 -18.09
C GLU A 67 10.38 1.22 -17.62
N ALA A 68 9.37 1.58 -16.83
CA ALA A 68 9.23 2.93 -16.30
C ALA A 68 10.12 3.20 -15.08
N ARG A 69 10.78 2.16 -14.56
CA ARG A 69 11.73 2.27 -13.44
C ARG A 69 12.84 3.28 -13.72
N ASP A 70 13.45 3.19 -14.89
CA ASP A 70 14.60 4.02 -15.25
C ASP A 70 14.20 5.26 -16.04
N ALA A 71 12.93 5.38 -16.45
CA ALA A 71 12.38 6.51 -17.20
C ALA A 71 13.21 6.86 -18.46
N ALA A 72 13.82 5.86 -19.10
CA ALA A 72 14.74 6.08 -20.22
C ALA A 72 14.03 6.44 -21.53
N ARG A 73 12.73 6.12 -21.66
CA ARG A 73 11.89 6.46 -22.81
C ARG A 73 10.94 7.59 -22.43
N GLU A 74 10.63 8.48 -23.38
CA GLU A 74 9.74 9.64 -23.17
C GLU A 74 8.40 9.25 -22.53
N GLY A 75 7.67 8.30 -23.12
CA GLY A 75 6.39 7.85 -22.55
C GLY A 75 6.51 7.22 -21.16
N ALA A 76 7.64 6.60 -20.84
CA ALA A 76 7.90 6.01 -19.53
C ALA A 76 8.22 7.09 -18.48
N ALA A 77 8.96 8.14 -18.87
CA ALA A 77 9.22 9.31 -18.05
C ALA A 77 7.94 10.11 -17.76
N GLU A 78 7.13 10.34 -18.80
CA GLU A 78 5.82 11.01 -18.68
C GLU A 78 4.88 10.24 -17.74
N ALA A 79 4.75 8.92 -17.94
CA ALA A 79 3.93 8.08 -17.06
C ALA A 79 4.40 8.15 -15.61
N ARG A 80 5.72 8.08 -15.36
CA ARG A 80 6.29 8.21 -14.01
C ARG A 80 6.03 9.58 -13.40
N ALA A 81 6.13 10.66 -14.18
CA ALA A 81 5.84 12.01 -13.71
C ALA A 81 4.37 12.15 -13.29
N HIS A 82 3.42 11.70 -14.12
CA HIS A 82 2.00 11.77 -13.82
C HIS A 82 1.59 10.93 -12.60
N VAL A 83 2.15 9.72 -12.44
CA VAL A 83 1.94 8.94 -11.21
C VAL A 83 2.52 9.68 -10.00
N GLY A 84 3.69 10.31 -10.13
CA GLY A 84 4.28 11.14 -9.08
C GLY A 84 3.37 12.29 -8.66
N PHE A 85 2.78 13.01 -9.62
CA PHE A 85 1.80 14.08 -9.34
C PHE A 85 0.55 13.52 -8.66
N ALA A 86 0.00 12.42 -9.15
CA ALA A 86 -1.20 11.81 -8.57
C ALA A 86 -1.01 11.38 -7.11
N LEU A 87 0.14 10.77 -6.79
CA LEU A 87 0.50 10.43 -5.42
C LEU A 87 0.68 11.68 -4.55
N ALA A 88 1.39 12.70 -5.04
CA ALA A 88 1.59 13.95 -4.30
C ALA A 88 0.26 14.67 -4.00
N ASP A 89 -0.65 14.73 -4.96
CA ASP A 89 -1.97 15.34 -4.78
C ASP A 89 -2.83 14.56 -3.78
N THR A 90 -2.82 13.23 -3.91
CA THR A 90 -3.52 12.33 -2.98
C THR A 90 -2.96 12.44 -1.56
N GLN A 91 -1.63 12.53 -1.41
CA GLN A 91 -0.97 12.73 -0.13
C GLN A 91 -1.44 14.04 0.53
N ARG A 92 -1.54 15.12 -0.26
CA ARG A 92 -2.04 16.42 0.22
C ARG A 92 -3.50 16.32 0.67
N CYS A 93 -4.36 15.64 -0.09
CA CYS A 93 -5.78 15.55 0.26
C CYS A 93 -6.05 14.63 1.46
N LEU A 94 -5.26 13.56 1.64
CA LEU A 94 -5.38 12.67 2.80
C LEU A 94 -4.95 13.33 4.11
N GLY A 95 -4.11 14.37 4.03
CA GLY A 95 -3.69 15.17 5.18
C GLY A 95 -3.07 14.31 6.28
N SER A 96 -3.66 14.35 7.48
CA SER A 96 -3.20 13.60 8.65
C SER A 96 -3.75 12.18 8.75
N MET A 97 -4.57 11.72 7.80
CA MET A 97 -5.07 10.34 7.80
C MET A 97 -3.87 9.38 7.72
N PRO A 98 -3.74 8.36 8.59
CA PRO A 98 -2.63 7.41 8.50
C PRO A 98 -2.72 6.57 7.22
N HIS A 99 -1.67 6.61 6.40
CA HIS A 99 -1.54 5.83 5.17
C HIS A 99 -0.07 5.64 4.78
N ARG A 100 0.16 4.76 3.80
CA ARG A 100 1.44 4.60 3.10
C ARG A 100 1.23 4.77 1.60
N MET A 101 2.27 5.21 0.90
CA MET A 101 2.31 5.25 -0.55
C MET A 101 3.58 4.57 -1.04
N GLU A 102 3.43 3.63 -1.97
CA GLU A 102 4.53 2.90 -2.57
C GLU A 102 4.39 2.91 -4.07
N THR A 103 5.50 3.10 -4.78
CA THR A 103 5.57 2.88 -6.22
C THR A 103 6.13 1.48 -6.48
N VAL A 104 5.39 0.69 -7.26
CA VAL A 104 5.72 -0.67 -7.65
C VAL A 104 5.89 -0.71 -9.16
N PHE A 105 7.04 -1.22 -9.60
CA PHE A 105 7.35 -1.45 -11.02
C PHE A 105 7.17 -2.93 -11.33
N ALA A 106 6.01 -3.29 -11.86
CA ALA A 106 5.56 -4.65 -12.09
C ALA A 106 4.39 -4.67 -13.07
N ASP A 107 4.19 -5.77 -13.79
CA ASP A 107 3.03 -5.96 -14.66
C ASP A 107 1.77 -6.29 -13.85
N ARG A 108 1.97 -6.96 -12.70
CA ARG A 108 0.90 -7.40 -11.81
C ARG A 108 1.27 -7.20 -10.35
N LEU A 109 0.37 -6.61 -9.58
CA LEU A 109 0.46 -6.53 -8.12
C LEU A 109 -0.46 -7.58 -7.51
N VAL A 110 0.08 -8.39 -6.60
CA VAL A 110 -0.71 -9.28 -5.76
C VAL A 110 -0.64 -8.81 -4.31
N VAL A 111 -1.80 -8.48 -3.75
CA VAL A 111 -1.95 -8.06 -2.36
C VAL A 111 -2.40 -9.27 -1.54
N VAL A 112 -1.63 -9.60 -0.52
CA VAL A 112 -1.85 -10.72 0.40
C VAL A 112 -2.18 -10.16 1.79
N ASP A 113 -3.39 -10.42 2.26
CA ASP A 113 -3.90 -10.00 3.57
C ASP A 113 -4.48 -11.20 4.30
N GLY A 114 -3.66 -11.82 5.16
CA GLY A 114 -3.96 -13.12 5.78
C GLY A 114 -4.28 -14.18 4.71
N PRO A 115 -5.47 -14.83 4.75
CA PRO A 115 -5.88 -15.80 3.74
C PRO A 115 -6.35 -15.15 2.42
N ARG A 116 -6.54 -13.83 2.37
CA ARG A 116 -7.04 -13.13 1.19
C ARG A 116 -5.89 -12.83 0.23
N ARG A 117 -6.09 -13.15 -1.04
CA ARG A 117 -5.15 -12.84 -2.14
C ARG A 117 -5.92 -12.12 -3.24
N GLN A 118 -5.51 -10.90 -3.56
CA GLN A 118 -6.14 -10.05 -4.57
C GLN A 118 -5.10 -9.64 -5.60
N ALA A 119 -5.45 -9.67 -6.88
CA ALA A 119 -4.51 -9.40 -7.95
C ALA A 119 -5.00 -8.25 -8.83
N PHE A 120 -4.10 -7.32 -9.12
CA PHE A 120 -4.37 -6.10 -9.85
C PHE A 120 -3.36 -5.97 -10.99
N ALA A 121 -3.85 -5.64 -12.18
CA ALA A 121 -3.05 -5.33 -13.35
C ALA A 121 -3.69 -4.12 -14.04
N PRO A 122 -2.91 -3.12 -14.50
CA PRO A 122 -3.44 -2.07 -15.34
C PRO A 122 -3.91 -2.65 -16.68
N ASP A 123 -4.89 -2.01 -17.31
CA ASP A 123 -5.37 -2.36 -18.63
C ASP A 123 -4.23 -2.18 -19.64
N PRO A 124 -3.82 -3.24 -20.35
CA PRO A 124 -2.76 -3.16 -21.36
C PRO A 124 -3.14 -2.31 -22.57
N MET A 125 -4.44 -2.06 -22.80
CA MET A 125 -4.94 -1.18 -23.86
C MET A 125 -4.90 0.30 -23.46
N GLY A 126 -4.76 0.58 -22.16
CA GLY A 126 -4.63 1.93 -21.62
C GLY A 126 -3.17 2.39 -21.50
N PRO A 127 -2.91 3.44 -20.70
CA PRO A 127 -1.56 3.92 -20.43
C PRO A 127 -0.65 2.93 -19.67
N GLY A 128 -1.11 1.73 -19.34
CA GLY A 128 -0.33 0.72 -18.62
C GLY A 128 0.03 1.09 -17.17
N ILE A 129 -0.58 2.13 -16.61
CA ILE A 129 -0.36 2.60 -15.24
C ILE A 129 -1.66 2.61 -14.44
N GLY A 130 -1.54 2.59 -13.11
CA GLY A 130 -2.66 2.81 -12.22
C GLY A 130 -2.22 2.92 -10.77
N ALA A 131 -3.18 2.91 -9.87
CA ALA A 131 -2.92 2.87 -8.44
C ALA A 131 -3.94 1.97 -7.74
N VAL A 132 -3.47 1.14 -6.80
CA VAL A 132 -4.32 0.27 -6.00
C VAL A 132 -4.45 0.87 -4.60
N LEU A 133 -5.68 1.16 -4.17
CA LEU A 133 -5.96 1.48 -2.77
C LEU A 133 -6.31 0.20 -2.05
N VAL A 134 -5.64 -0.06 -0.92
CA VAL A 134 -5.92 -1.21 -0.07
C VAL A 134 -6.00 -0.83 1.39
N GLU A 135 -6.76 -1.61 2.15
CA GLU A 135 -6.86 -1.56 3.60
C GLU A 135 -7.07 -3.00 4.12
N PRO A 136 -6.39 -3.42 5.20
CA PRO A 136 -6.59 -4.74 5.77
C PRO A 136 -8.07 -5.03 6.06
N GLY A 137 -8.52 -6.23 5.71
CA GLY A 137 -9.92 -6.66 5.87
C GLY A 137 -10.87 -6.18 4.77
N ARG A 138 -10.40 -5.44 3.76
CA ARG A 138 -11.25 -4.90 2.67
C ARG A 138 -10.75 -5.27 1.27
N ASP A 139 -11.66 -5.31 0.30
CA ASP A 139 -11.28 -5.47 -1.10
C ASP A 139 -10.59 -4.21 -1.60
N GLY A 140 -9.46 -4.39 -2.28
CA GLY A 140 -8.71 -3.30 -2.88
C GLY A 140 -9.39 -2.77 -4.14
N VAL A 141 -9.11 -1.52 -4.46
CA VAL A 141 -9.66 -0.85 -5.65
C VAL A 141 -8.52 -0.45 -6.56
N MET A 142 -8.55 -0.92 -7.80
CA MET A 142 -7.65 -0.46 -8.86
C MET A 142 -8.24 0.78 -9.52
N VAL A 143 -7.48 1.86 -9.49
CA VAL A 143 -7.78 3.13 -10.16
C VAL A 143 -6.89 3.25 -11.37
N GLN A 144 -7.51 3.48 -12.52
CA GLN A 144 -6.81 3.57 -13.80
C GLN A 144 -7.20 4.87 -14.52
N PRO A 145 -6.25 5.53 -15.19
CA PRO A 145 -6.56 6.70 -16.01
C PRO A 145 -7.54 6.34 -17.12
N MET A 146 -8.69 7.02 -17.16
CA MET A 146 -9.66 6.84 -18.26
C MET A 146 -9.29 7.63 -19.52
N VAL A 147 -8.65 8.78 -19.36
CA VAL A 147 -8.30 9.70 -20.47
C VAL A 147 -6.89 10.24 -20.22
N GLY A 148 -5.88 9.46 -20.61
CA GLY A 148 -4.47 9.82 -20.45
C GLY A 148 -3.97 9.78 -19.00
N ALA A 149 -2.64 9.71 -18.83
CA ALA A 149 -2.00 9.50 -17.53
C ALA A 149 -2.34 10.59 -16.49
N SER A 150 -2.58 11.82 -16.93
CA SER A 150 -2.93 12.96 -16.08
C SER A 150 -4.27 12.80 -15.34
N ALA A 151 -5.22 12.04 -15.88
CA ALA A 151 -6.51 11.80 -15.24
C ALA A 151 -6.36 11.11 -13.86
N LEU A 152 -5.27 10.38 -13.66
CA LEU A 152 -5.00 9.66 -12.42
C LEU A 152 -4.94 10.60 -11.20
N SER A 153 -4.45 11.83 -11.35
CA SER A 153 -4.39 12.81 -10.24
C SER A 153 -5.76 13.09 -9.63
N TYR A 154 -6.80 13.19 -10.46
CA TYR A 154 -8.16 13.43 -9.99
C TYR A 154 -8.83 12.13 -9.53
N GLN A 155 -8.71 11.06 -10.33
CA GLN A 155 -9.39 9.80 -10.07
C GLN A 155 -8.90 9.11 -8.80
N LEU A 156 -7.60 9.22 -8.48
CA LEU A 156 -7.04 8.63 -7.27
C LEU A 156 -7.55 9.33 -6.00
N GLN A 157 -7.69 10.67 -6.03
CA GLN A 157 -8.28 11.42 -4.93
C GLN A 157 -9.76 11.06 -4.73
N GLN A 158 -10.52 10.98 -5.82
CA GLN A 158 -11.93 10.59 -5.76
C GLN A 158 -12.08 9.15 -5.21
N ALA A 159 -11.23 8.23 -5.66
CA ALA A 159 -11.22 6.87 -5.13
C ALA A 159 -10.81 6.83 -3.65
N ALA A 160 -9.88 7.68 -3.19
CA ALA A 160 -9.54 7.79 -1.77
C ALA A 160 -10.72 8.31 -0.93
N PHE A 161 -11.50 9.26 -1.46
CA PHE A 161 -12.74 9.71 -0.83
C PHE A 161 -13.77 8.58 -0.73
N GLU A 162 -14.05 7.87 -1.82
CA GLU A 162 -15.08 6.82 -1.86
C GLU A 162 -14.67 5.57 -1.09
N HIS A 163 -13.40 5.18 -1.22
CA HIS A 163 -12.88 3.99 -0.58
C HIS A 163 -12.63 4.25 0.91
N TRP A 164 -11.81 5.22 1.30
CA TRP A 164 -11.44 5.42 2.71
C TRP A 164 -12.30 6.43 3.47
N GLY A 165 -13.28 7.06 2.82
CA GLY A 165 -14.09 8.10 3.45
C GLY A 165 -13.26 9.35 3.79
N ALA A 166 -12.34 9.76 2.91
CA ALA A 166 -11.48 10.93 3.08
C ALA A 166 -12.15 12.21 2.50
N PRO A 167 -12.94 12.99 3.27
CA PRO A 167 -13.77 14.07 2.74
C PRO A 167 -12.97 15.19 2.07
N ALA A 168 -11.75 15.46 2.53
CA ALA A 168 -10.86 16.46 1.95
C ALA A 168 -10.44 16.12 0.50
N CYS A 169 -10.52 14.85 0.09
CA CYS A 169 -10.25 14.42 -1.28
C CYS A 169 -11.43 14.62 -2.24
N ARG A 170 -12.62 15.03 -1.76
CA ARG A 170 -13.81 15.29 -2.61
C ARG A 170 -13.79 16.66 -3.31
N GLN A 171 -12.95 17.60 -2.85
CA GLN A 171 -13.11 19.03 -3.14
C GLN A 171 -12.02 19.68 -4.00
N GLN A 172 -11.06 18.92 -4.57
CA GLN A 172 -10.07 19.51 -5.48
C GLN A 172 -10.56 19.45 -6.92
N ARG A 173 -11.49 20.35 -7.26
CA ARG A 173 -11.86 20.68 -8.65
C ARG A 173 -11.40 22.08 -8.99
#